data_AF-A0A831L7F8-F1
#
_entry.id   AF-A0A831L7F8-F1
#
_cell.length_a   1.000
_cell.length_b   1.000
_cell.length_c   1.000
_cell.angle_alpha   90.00
_cell.angle_beta   90.00
_cell.angle_gamma   90.00
#
_symmetry.space_group_name_H-M   'P 1'
#
loop_
_entity.id
_entity.type
_entity.pdbx_description
1 polymer ?
#
loop_
_entity_poly.entity_id
_entity_poly.type
_entity_poly.pdbx_seq_one_letter_code
_entity_poly.pdbx_strand_id
1 'polypeptide(L)'
;MSEKTLQGKSMKKFWRIGEPWVWVTGAALSTTLLICATLIIVVMVNGLGVFWPSQVVSLKLKDGQQVAGEIVKREATALGDGERIQLKVGNRDLYGMDFRWLDLDQVEEKTYPGELVVLERQEYGNFYGYLQDIEAPGLEKPQTLDPVGYFQLVRENMSSHLKEAEELAQRMAKVNRRLNKIRQELLELNYQGKGPDSPQFVDLTRRQLVLRGDFEDL
;
A
#
# COMPACT_ATOMS: atom_id res chain seq x y z
N MET A 1 48.64 24.83 -60.29
CA MET A 1 47.25 25.06 -59.82
C MET A 1 47.23 24.74 -58.32
N SER A 2 47.10 25.76 -57.47
CA SER A 2 47.56 25.77 -56.06
C SER A 2 46.68 24.95 -55.10
N GLU A 3 47.32 24.16 -54.22
CA GLU A 3 46.76 23.33 -53.11
C GLU A 3 45.66 24.02 -52.29
N LYS A 4 45.74 25.35 -52.13
CA LYS A 4 44.73 26.15 -51.41
C LYS A 4 43.33 26.07 -52.03
N THR A 5 43.24 25.84 -53.34
CA THR A 5 41.94 25.68 -54.03
C THR A 5 41.28 24.31 -53.82
N LEU A 6 42.08 23.27 -53.50
CA LEU A 6 41.58 21.92 -53.22
C LEU A 6 41.00 21.83 -51.79
N GLN A 7 41.65 22.47 -50.80
CA GLN A 7 41.17 22.52 -49.41
C GLN A 7 39.83 23.27 -49.28
N GLY A 8 39.69 24.44 -49.92
CA GLY A 8 38.44 25.21 -49.89
C GLY A 8 37.25 24.49 -50.54
N LYS A 9 37.50 23.66 -51.56
CA LYS A 9 36.47 22.79 -52.17
C LYS A 9 36.07 21.64 -51.25
N SER A 10 37.02 21.04 -50.54
CA SER A 10 36.78 19.93 -49.61
C SER A 10 35.97 20.37 -48.38
N MET A 11 36.31 21.52 -47.78
CA MET A 11 35.57 22.10 -46.64
C MET A 11 34.12 22.49 -47.00
N LYS A 12 33.91 23.07 -48.19
CA LYS A 12 32.55 23.35 -48.70
C LYS A 12 31.77 22.07 -48.99
N LYS A 13 32.45 20.99 -49.39
CA LYS A 13 31.83 19.69 -49.65
C LYS A 13 31.39 19.01 -48.34
N PHE A 14 32.22 19.05 -47.29
CA PHE A 14 31.90 18.55 -45.93
C PHE A 14 30.63 19.21 -45.35
N TRP A 15 30.52 20.55 -45.46
CA TRP A 15 29.32 21.28 -45.05
C TRP A 15 28.08 20.98 -45.92
N ARG A 16 28.27 20.76 -47.23
CA ARG A 16 27.16 20.53 -48.17
C ARG A 16 26.64 19.08 -48.18
N ILE A 17 27.46 18.11 -47.76
CA ILE A 17 27.08 16.69 -47.61
C ILE A 17 26.27 16.46 -46.33
N GLY A 18 26.35 17.36 -45.36
CA GLY A 18 25.57 17.29 -44.12
C GLY A 18 26.21 16.43 -43.04
N GLU A 19 27.49 16.08 -43.17
CA GLU A 19 28.24 15.35 -42.13
C GLU A 19 28.15 15.99 -40.74
N PRO A 20 28.24 17.33 -40.57
CA PRO A 20 28.03 17.96 -39.26
C PRO A 20 26.66 17.65 -38.64
N TRP A 21 25.61 17.56 -39.46
CA TRP A 21 24.26 17.24 -38.98
C TRP A 21 24.14 15.80 -38.50
N VAL A 22 24.88 14.86 -39.12
CA VAL A 22 24.95 13.46 -38.67
C VAL A 22 25.63 13.35 -37.30
N TRP A 23 26.71 14.10 -37.07
CA TRP A 23 27.35 14.16 -35.77
C TRP A 23 26.47 14.80 -34.70
N VAL A 24 25.73 15.86 -35.05
CA VAL A 24 24.78 16.51 -34.14
C VAL A 24 23.63 15.57 -33.77
N THR A 25 23.03 14.86 -34.73
CA THR A 25 21.95 13.90 -34.43
C THR A 25 22.46 12.69 -33.65
N GLY A 26 23.67 12.20 -33.95
CA GLY A 26 24.33 11.16 -33.17
C GLY A 26 24.58 11.60 -31.73
N ALA A 27 25.15 12.80 -31.53
CA ALA A 27 25.37 13.38 -30.21
C ALA A 27 24.06 13.62 -29.44
N ALA A 28 23.01 14.11 -30.12
CA ALA A 28 21.69 14.31 -29.54
C ALA A 28 21.03 12.98 -29.13
N LEU A 29 21.16 11.93 -29.95
CA LEU A 29 20.68 10.59 -29.63
C LEU A 29 21.43 10.00 -28.43
N SER A 30 22.76 10.04 -28.43
CA SER A 30 23.57 9.57 -27.31
C SER A 30 23.26 10.31 -26.01
N THR A 31 23.06 11.63 -26.09
CA THR A 31 22.69 12.45 -24.92
C THR A 31 21.30 12.07 -24.39
N THR A 32 20.32 11.89 -25.28
CA THR A 32 18.97 11.45 -24.90
C THR A 32 19.01 10.07 -24.24
N LEU A 33 19.77 9.11 -24.79
CA LEU A 33 19.93 7.79 -24.20
C LEU A 33 20.61 7.85 -22.82
N LEU A 34 21.61 8.72 -22.66
CA LEU A 34 22.30 8.91 -21.38
C LEU A 34 21.35 9.50 -20.32
N ILE A 35 20.52 10.48 -20.69
CA ILE A 35 19.50 11.04 -19.79
C ILE A 35 18.47 9.95 -19.42
N CYS A 36 17.96 9.19 -20.38
CA CYS A 36 17.05 8.08 -20.11
C CYS A 36 17.66 7.04 -19.16
N ALA A 37 18.90 6.61 -19.41
CA ALA A 37 19.60 5.66 -18.53
C ALA A 37 19.77 6.24 -17.12
N THR A 38 20.14 7.51 -17.01
CA THR A 38 20.27 8.22 -15.72
C THR A 38 18.95 8.22 -14.97
N LEU A 39 17.84 8.56 -15.64
CA LEU A 39 16.52 8.56 -15.03
C LEU A 39 16.10 7.16 -14.56
N ILE A 40 16.35 6.12 -15.36
CA ILE A 40 16.07 4.73 -14.96
C ILE A 40 16.86 4.38 -13.69
N ILE A 41 18.15 4.70 -13.63
CA ILE A 41 18.99 4.44 -12.44
C ILE A 41 18.44 5.16 -11.22
N VAL A 42 18.09 6.45 -11.34
CA VAL A 42 17.52 7.22 -10.23
C VAL A 42 16.22 6.61 -9.73
N VAL A 43 15.33 6.20 -10.63
CA VAL A 43 14.07 5.54 -10.26
C VAL A 43 14.33 4.18 -9.60
N MET A 44 15.26 3.39 -10.12
CA MET A 44 15.62 2.10 -9.55
C MET A 44 16.19 2.25 -8.13
N VAL A 45 17.17 3.13 -7.93
CA VAL A 45 17.81 3.32 -6.62
C VAL A 45 16.81 3.81 -5.57
N ASN A 46 15.92 4.74 -5.94
CA ASN A 46 14.91 5.25 -5.01
C ASN A 46 13.70 4.32 -4.84
N GLY A 47 13.39 3.49 -5.83
CA GLY A 47 12.21 2.62 -5.83
C GLY A 47 12.45 1.21 -5.28
N LEU A 48 13.62 0.61 -5.52
CA LEU A 48 13.90 -0.78 -5.15
C LEU A 48 13.78 -1.05 -3.65
N GLY A 49 14.12 -0.06 -2.81
CA GLY A 49 13.97 -0.18 -1.36
C GLY A 49 12.51 -0.27 -0.89
N VAL A 50 11.56 0.29 -1.63
CA VAL A 50 10.13 0.27 -1.27
C VAL A 50 9.53 -1.12 -1.46
N PHE A 51 10.04 -1.91 -2.40
CA PHE A 51 9.54 -3.25 -2.69
C PHE A 51 10.11 -4.31 -1.74
N TRP A 52 11.13 -3.99 -0.93
CA TRP A 52 11.73 -4.95 -0.02
C TRP A 52 11.11 -4.85 1.38
N PRO A 53 10.60 -5.97 1.94
CA PRO A 53 10.06 -5.96 3.28
C PRO A 53 11.15 -5.58 4.29
N SER A 54 10.87 -4.56 5.09
CA SER A 54 11.76 -4.12 6.15
C SER A 54 11.76 -5.15 7.29
N GLN A 55 12.92 -5.32 7.95
CA GLN A 55 13.00 -6.19 9.11
C GLN A 55 12.17 -5.64 10.26
N VAL A 56 11.35 -6.50 10.86
CA VAL A 56 10.58 -6.16 12.05
C VAL A 56 11.46 -6.33 13.27
N VAL A 57 11.56 -5.27 14.07
CA VAL A 57 12.30 -5.24 15.33
C VAL A 57 11.35 -5.45 16.50
N SER A 58 11.80 -6.16 17.52
CA SER A 58 11.16 -6.21 18.84
C SER A 58 11.97 -5.35 19.81
N LEU A 59 11.32 -4.35 20.39
CA LEU A 59 11.91 -3.42 21.36
C LEU A 59 11.33 -3.69 22.73
N LYS A 60 12.20 -3.91 23.71
CA LYS A 60 11.82 -3.91 25.12
C LYS A 60 12.11 -2.53 25.69
N LEU A 61 11.08 -1.89 26.24
CA LEU A 61 11.17 -0.56 26.84
C LEU A 61 11.50 -0.68 28.34
N LYS A 62 12.07 0.38 28.90
CA LYS A 62 12.41 0.48 30.34
C LYS A 62 11.20 0.36 31.28
N ASP A 63 10.00 0.64 30.78
CA ASP A 63 8.74 0.47 31.51
C ASP A 63 8.23 -0.99 31.49
N GLY A 64 8.95 -1.90 30.84
CA GLY A 64 8.61 -3.31 30.69
C GLY A 64 7.72 -3.62 29.49
N GLN A 65 7.27 -2.62 28.72
CA GLN A 65 6.49 -2.86 27.51
C GLN A 65 7.36 -3.48 26.40
N GLN A 66 6.79 -4.40 25.65
CA GLN A 66 7.39 -4.92 24.43
C GLN A 66 6.63 -4.41 23.22
N VAL A 67 7.35 -3.82 22.26
CA VAL A 67 6.77 -3.22 21.06
C VAL A 67 7.48 -3.79 19.83
N ALA A 68 6.70 -4.38 18.93
CA ALA A 68 7.19 -4.86 17.64
C ALA A 68 6.81 -3.91 16.51
N GLY A 69 7.71 -3.70 15.55
CA GLY A 69 7.39 -2.91 14.36
C GLY A 69 8.58 -2.69 13.42
N GLU A 70 8.35 -1.96 12.34
CA GLU A 70 9.38 -1.61 11.36
C GLU A 70 9.93 -0.21 11.65
N ILE A 71 11.25 -0.04 11.65
CA ILE A 71 11.85 1.29 11.83
C ILE A 71 11.75 2.05 10.51
N VAL A 72 10.90 3.07 10.46
CA VAL A 72 10.65 3.87 9.23
C VAL A 72 11.50 5.12 9.19
N LYS A 73 11.75 5.74 10.36
CA LYS A 73 12.49 6.99 10.45
C LYS A 73 13.35 7.05 11.70
N ARG A 74 14.46 7.78 11.61
CA ARG A 74 15.32 8.15 12.73
C ARG A 74 15.59 9.64 12.68
N GLU A 75 15.47 10.31 13.81
CA GLU A 75 15.69 11.76 13.93
C GLU A 75 16.34 12.07 15.28
N ALA A 76 17.04 13.20 15.36
CA ALA A 76 17.43 13.74 16.66
C ALA A 76 16.18 14.14 17.47
N THR A 77 16.26 14.04 18.79
CA THR A 77 15.24 14.60 19.69
C THR A 77 15.14 16.11 19.49
N ALA A 78 14.00 16.70 19.85
CA ALA A 78 13.79 18.15 19.70
C ALA A 78 14.82 18.99 20.49
N LEU A 79 15.39 18.44 21.55
CA LEU A 79 16.42 19.07 22.38
C LEU A 79 17.85 18.75 21.92
N GLY A 80 18.02 17.85 20.94
CA GLY A 80 19.32 17.44 20.40
C GLY A 80 20.17 16.59 21.34
N ASP A 81 19.60 16.12 22.44
CA ASP A 81 20.23 15.32 23.49
C ASP A 81 20.14 13.81 23.27
N GLY A 82 19.42 13.37 22.23
CA GLY A 82 19.26 11.96 21.90
C GLY A 82 18.74 11.73 20.49
N GLU A 83 18.41 10.46 20.21
CA GLU A 83 17.77 10.04 18.98
C GLU A 83 16.39 9.45 19.28
N ARG A 84 15.42 9.75 18.41
CA ARG A 84 14.11 9.13 18.38
C ARG A 84 13.91 8.36 17.09
N ILE A 85 13.16 7.26 17.17
CA ILE A 85 12.78 6.43 16.04
C ILE A 85 11.27 6.49 15.84
N GLN A 86 10.85 6.51 14.57
CA GLN A 86 9.46 6.28 14.19
C GLN A 86 9.31 4.80 13.86
N LEU A 87 8.56 4.10 14.70
CA LEU A 87 8.24 2.70 14.52
C LEU A 87 6.86 2.60 13.87
N LYS A 88 6.77 1.91 12.72
CA LYS A 88 5.49 1.48 12.17
C LYS A 88 5.04 0.25 12.94
N VAL A 89 4.13 0.47 13.88
CA VAL A 89 3.53 -0.56 14.71
C VAL A 89 2.36 -1.18 13.97
N GLY A 90 2.16 -2.48 14.14
CA GLY A 90 1.02 -3.20 13.59
C GLY A 90 -0.16 -3.15 14.56
N ASN A 91 -1.14 -4.02 14.34
CA ASN A 91 -2.19 -4.31 15.32
C ASN A 91 -3.00 -3.05 15.68
N ARG A 92 -3.37 -2.25 14.67
CA ARG A 92 -4.13 -1.00 14.84
C ARG A 92 -5.46 -1.18 15.59
N ASP A 93 -6.05 -2.35 15.53
CA ASP A 93 -7.21 -2.78 16.32
C ASP A 93 -6.93 -2.81 17.83
N LEU A 94 -5.70 -3.11 18.25
CA LEU A 94 -5.29 -3.11 19.66
C LEU A 94 -4.83 -1.73 20.14
N TYR A 95 -4.08 -1.01 19.30
CA TYR A 95 -3.40 0.24 19.71
C TYR A 95 -4.06 1.52 19.18
N GLY A 96 -4.96 1.42 18.20
CA GLY A 96 -5.60 2.58 17.55
C GLY A 96 -4.69 3.40 16.62
N MET A 97 -3.43 3.01 16.45
CA MET A 97 -2.41 3.78 15.73
C MET A 97 -1.44 2.87 14.97
N ASP A 98 -0.95 3.34 13.82
CA ASP A 98 0.00 2.61 12.95
C ASP A 98 1.46 3.04 13.16
N PHE A 99 1.69 4.17 13.85
CA PHE A 99 3.03 4.73 14.03
C PHE A 99 3.22 5.23 15.45
N ARG A 100 4.32 4.82 16.10
CA ARG A 100 4.72 5.27 17.42
C ARG A 100 6.12 5.87 17.35
N TRP A 101 6.29 7.07 17.91
CA TRP A 101 7.62 7.63 18.16
C TRP A 101 8.14 7.08 19.48
N LEU A 102 9.40 6.63 19.48
CA LEU A 102 10.08 6.12 20.65
C LEU A 102 11.45 6.78 20.75
N ASP A 103 11.77 7.33 21.90
CA ASP A 103 13.10 7.84 22.20
C ASP A 103 14.01 6.63 22.51
N LEU A 104 15.22 6.60 21.92
CA LEU A 104 16.13 5.46 22.07
C LEU A 104 16.64 5.29 23.50
N ASP A 105 16.60 6.35 24.31
CA ASP A 105 16.93 6.30 25.73
C ASP A 105 15.91 5.48 26.54
N GLN A 106 14.68 5.27 26.04
CA GLN A 106 13.67 4.41 26.65
C GLN A 106 13.80 2.94 26.25
N VAL A 107 14.59 2.63 25.23
CA VAL A 107 14.81 1.26 24.76
C VAL A 107 15.85 0.58 25.65
N GLU A 108 15.42 -0.47 26.36
CA GLU A 108 16.30 -1.35 27.14
C GLU A 108 16.98 -2.38 26.25
N GLU A 109 16.22 -3.01 25.36
CA GLU A 109 16.71 -4.10 24.51
C GLU A 109 16.13 -4.00 23.10
N LYS A 110 16.96 -4.36 22.11
CA LYS A 110 16.59 -4.39 20.69
C LYS A 110 16.93 -5.75 20.10
N THR A 111 15.93 -6.49 19.65
CA THR A 111 16.09 -7.83 19.06
C THR A 111 15.40 -7.95 17.70
N TYR A 112 15.86 -8.91 16.89
CA TYR A 112 15.26 -9.29 15.60
C TYR A 112 14.86 -10.77 15.67
N PRO A 113 13.70 -11.09 16.26
CA PRO A 113 13.33 -12.48 16.52
C PRO A 113 12.96 -13.18 15.21
N GLY A 114 13.60 -14.30 14.91
CA GLY A 114 13.29 -15.10 13.71
C GLY A 114 11.90 -15.75 13.73
N GLU A 115 11.31 -15.90 14.92
CA GLU A 115 9.97 -16.47 15.12
C GLU A 115 8.85 -15.41 15.06
N LEU A 116 9.20 -14.13 14.92
CA LEU A 116 8.20 -13.07 14.81
C LEU A 116 7.52 -13.15 13.44
N VAL A 117 6.20 -13.29 13.45
CA VAL A 117 5.38 -13.42 12.24
C VAL A 117 4.76 -12.08 11.89
N VAL A 118 4.78 -11.78 10.59
CA VAL A 118 4.02 -10.67 10.00
C VAL A 118 2.85 -11.24 9.22
N LEU A 119 1.63 -10.88 9.62
CA LEU A 119 0.40 -11.22 8.90
C LEU A 119 -0.20 -9.95 8.31
N GLU A 120 -0.33 -9.90 6.99
CA GLU A 120 -1.09 -8.84 6.33
C GLU A 120 -2.58 -9.17 6.37
N ARG A 121 -3.38 -8.29 6.96
CA ARG A 121 -4.83 -8.43 7.05
C ARG A 121 -5.51 -7.51 6.04
N GLN A 122 -6.71 -7.89 5.60
CA GLN A 122 -7.52 -7.06 4.69
C GLN A 122 -7.93 -5.73 5.34
N GLU A 123 -8.19 -5.76 6.65
CA GLU A 123 -8.50 -4.58 7.44
C GLU A 123 -7.39 -4.34 8.47
N TYR A 124 -7.13 -3.07 8.79
CA TYR A 124 -6.17 -2.67 9.83
C TYR A 124 -4.70 -3.09 9.58
N GLY A 125 -4.35 -3.45 8.34
CA GLY A 125 -2.98 -3.64 7.87
C GLY A 125 -2.22 -4.78 8.54
N ASN A 126 -0.91 -4.57 8.74
CA ASN A 126 0.00 -5.58 9.29
C ASN A 126 -0.33 -5.92 10.74
N PHE A 127 -0.24 -7.20 11.06
CA PHE A 127 -0.24 -7.74 12.40
C PHE A 127 1.14 -8.32 12.70
N TYR A 128 1.72 -7.95 13.84
CA TYR A 128 2.99 -8.46 14.34
C TYR A 128 2.75 -9.27 15.60
N GLY A 129 3.29 -10.49 15.66
CA GLY A 129 3.15 -11.35 16.83
C GLY A 129 3.84 -12.69 16.68
N TYR A 130 3.66 -13.54 17.68
CA TYR A 130 4.18 -14.90 17.70
C TYR A 130 3.04 -15.88 17.50
N LEU A 131 3.20 -16.79 16.54
CA LEU A 131 2.21 -17.81 16.23
C LEU A 131 2.27 -18.92 17.28
N GLN A 132 1.27 -19.02 18.14
CA GLN A 132 1.19 -20.06 19.17
C GLN A 132 0.44 -21.29 18.68
N ASP A 133 -0.78 -21.11 18.16
CA ASP A 133 -1.58 -22.18 17.59
C ASP A 133 -2.58 -21.66 16.56
N ILE A 134 -3.22 -22.57 15.83
CA ILE A 134 -4.19 -22.26 14.79
C ILE A 134 -5.41 -23.16 14.96
N GLU A 135 -6.58 -22.55 15.01
CA GLU A 135 -7.86 -23.24 15.00
C GLU A 135 -8.55 -23.00 13.66
N ALA A 136 -8.93 -24.07 12.97
CA ALA A 136 -9.63 -24.01 11.70
C ALA A 136 -10.87 -24.91 11.73
N PRO A 137 -12.08 -24.37 11.54
CA PRO A 137 -13.29 -25.18 11.55
C PRO A 137 -13.26 -26.25 10.46
N GLY A 138 -13.45 -27.51 10.85
CA GLY A 138 -13.53 -28.64 9.92
C GLY A 138 -12.19 -29.08 9.32
N LEU A 139 -11.06 -28.55 9.79
CA LEU A 139 -9.72 -28.98 9.40
C LEU A 139 -8.94 -29.40 10.64
N GLU A 140 -8.49 -30.67 10.69
CA GLU A 140 -7.60 -31.14 11.75
C GLU A 140 -6.15 -30.85 11.40
N LYS A 141 -5.36 -30.48 12.40
CA LYS A 141 -3.93 -30.24 12.26
C LYS A 141 -3.17 -31.55 12.02
N PRO A 142 -2.52 -31.73 10.85
CA PRO A 142 -1.69 -32.90 10.62
C PRO A 142 -0.47 -32.86 11.56
N GLN A 143 -0.11 -34.00 12.16
CA GLN A 143 1.05 -34.09 13.07
C GLN A 143 2.41 -33.81 12.39
N THR A 144 2.43 -33.84 11.05
CA THR A 144 3.64 -33.68 10.24
C THR A 144 3.96 -32.23 9.90
N LEU A 145 3.04 -31.28 10.13
CA LEU A 145 3.22 -29.88 9.77
C LEU A 145 3.56 -29.03 11.00
N ASP A 146 4.51 -28.12 10.80
CA ASP A 146 4.76 -27.03 11.74
C ASP A 146 3.58 -26.04 11.74
N PRO A 147 3.48 -25.14 12.74
CA PRO A 147 2.39 -24.16 12.80
C PRO A 147 2.27 -23.31 11.52
N VAL A 148 3.40 -22.93 10.92
CA VAL A 148 3.41 -22.12 9.69
C VAL A 148 2.92 -22.93 8.49
N GLY A 149 3.37 -24.18 8.32
CA GLY A 149 2.85 -25.07 7.28
C GLY A 149 1.36 -25.36 7.43
N TYR A 150 0.89 -25.51 8.67
CA TYR A 150 -0.55 -25.65 8.92
C TYR A 150 -1.34 -24.38 8.58
N PHE A 151 -0.81 -23.19 8.88
CA PHE A 151 -1.42 -21.92 8.45
C PHE A 151 -1.60 -21.84 6.94
N GLN A 152 -0.58 -22.26 6.17
CA GLN A 152 -0.64 -22.25 4.71
C GLN A 152 -1.74 -23.19 4.20
N LEU A 153 -1.83 -24.40 4.77
CA LEU A 153 -2.89 -25.35 4.44
C LEU A 153 -4.29 -24.79 4.74
N VAL A 154 -4.48 -24.17 5.91
CA VAL A 154 -5.75 -23.54 6.27
C VAL A 154 -6.12 -22.44 5.27
N ARG A 155 -5.16 -21.58 4.93
CA ARG A 155 -5.35 -20.49 3.97
C ARG A 155 -5.74 -21.00 2.58
N GLU A 156 -5.09 -22.06 2.10
CA GLU A 156 -5.41 -22.65 0.80
C GLU A 156 -6.82 -23.23 0.77
N ASN A 157 -7.21 -23.98 1.81
CA ASN A 157 -8.56 -24.54 1.93
C ASN A 157 -9.63 -23.45 2.09
N MET A 158 -9.33 -22.34 2.77
CA MET A 158 -10.26 -21.22 2.91
C MET A 158 -10.36 -20.33 1.66
N SER A 159 -9.45 -20.46 0.70
CA SER A 159 -9.38 -19.53 -0.44
C SER A 159 -10.64 -19.52 -1.32
N SER A 160 -11.37 -20.64 -1.43
CA SER A 160 -12.68 -20.71 -2.09
C SER A 160 -13.75 -19.93 -1.33
N HIS A 161 -13.84 -20.16 -0.02
CA HIS A 161 -14.79 -19.46 0.85
C HIS A 161 -14.51 -17.96 0.96
N LEU A 162 -13.24 -17.55 0.87
CA LEU A 162 -12.88 -16.13 0.83
C LEU A 162 -13.42 -15.42 -0.42
N LYS A 163 -13.47 -16.10 -1.57
CA LYS A 163 -14.09 -15.53 -2.78
C LYS A 163 -15.59 -15.37 -2.63
N GLU A 164 -16.28 -16.37 -2.07
CA GLU A 164 -17.71 -16.31 -1.78
C GLU A 164 -18.04 -15.16 -0.82
N ALA A 165 -17.23 -15.01 0.24
CA ALA A 165 -17.35 -13.91 1.19
C ALA A 165 -17.11 -12.54 0.52
N GLU A 166 -16.13 -12.43 -0.38
CA GLU A 166 -15.87 -11.20 -1.14
C GLU A 166 -17.03 -10.85 -2.08
N GLU A 167 -17.59 -11.82 -2.81
CA GLU A 167 -18.76 -11.62 -3.65
C GLU A 167 -19.97 -11.15 -2.84
N LEU A 168 -20.20 -11.74 -1.67
CA LEU A 168 -21.23 -11.32 -0.74
C LEU A 168 -20.99 -9.88 -0.25
N ALA A 169 -19.76 -9.55 0.15
CA ALA A 169 -19.39 -8.21 0.57
C ALA A 169 -19.62 -7.18 -0.55
N GLN A 170 -19.32 -7.52 -1.81
CA GLN A 170 -19.61 -6.66 -2.96
C GLN A 170 -21.11 -6.47 -3.20
N ARG A 171 -21.93 -7.52 -3.00
CA ARG A 171 -23.41 -7.42 -3.06
C ARG A 171 -23.93 -6.49 -1.97
N MET A 172 -23.49 -6.67 -0.72
CA MET A 172 -23.81 -5.79 0.41
C MET A 172 -23.41 -4.34 0.12
N ALA A 173 -22.21 -4.11 -0.42
CA ALA A 173 -21.73 -2.78 -0.77
C ALA A 173 -22.62 -2.11 -1.84
N LYS A 174 -23.08 -2.86 -2.85
CA LYS A 174 -24.02 -2.34 -3.87
C LYS A 174 -25.37 -1.96 -3.27
N VAL A 175 -25.93 -2.81 -2.40
CA VAL A 175 -27.21 -2.53 -1.71
C VAL A 175 -27.05 -1.31 -0.80
N ASN A 176 -25.99 -1.26 0.01
CA ASN A 176 -25.72 -0.14 0.91
C ASN A 176 -25.55 1.20 0.14
N ARG A 177 -24.86 1.20 -1.01
CA ARG A 177 -24.77 2.40 -1.87
C ARG A 177 -26.14 2.88 -2.35
N ARG A 178 -27.03 1.96 -2.73
CA ARG A 178 -28.41 2.30 -3.15
C ARG A 178 -29.23 2.85 -1.98
N LEU A 179 -29.14 2.24 -0.81
CA LEU A 179 -29.80 2.71 0.41
C LEU A 179 -29.32 4.12 0.80
N ASN A 180 -28.01 4.36 0.77
CA ASN A 180 -27.46 5.68 1.08
C ASN A 180 -27.89 6.74 0.06
N LYS A 181 -28.00 6.38 -1.23
CA LYS A 181 -28.54 7.30 -2.26
C LYS A 181 -29.99 7.68 -1.96
N ILE A 182 -30.85 6.71 -1.65
CA ILE A 182 -32.25 6.98 -1.28
C ILE A 182 -32.32 7.83 -0.01
N ARG A 183 -31.50 7.53 0.99
CA ARG A 183 -31.41 8.32 2.23
C ARG A 183 -31.04 9.77 1.93
N GLN A 184 -30.10 10.00 1.01
CA GLN A 184 -29.73 11.34 0.58
C GLN A 184 -30.90 12.05 -0.12
N GLU A 185 -31.59 11.39 -1.05
CA GLU A 185 -32.75 11.96 -1.76
C GLU A 185 -33.90 12.30 -0.79
N LEU A 186 -34.16 11.46 0.21
CA LEU A 186 -35.15 11.73 1.26
C LEU A 186 -34.75 12.95 2.12
N LEU A 187 -33.47 13.07 2.47
CA LEU A 187 -32.95 14.24 3.21
C LEU A 187 -33.11 15.53 2.39
N GLU A 188 -32.84 15.49 1.09
CA GLU A 188 -33.01 16.63 0.18
C GLU A 188 -34.47 17.06 0.06
N LEU A 189 -35.40 16.11 -0.09
CA LEU A 189 -36.84 16.41 -0.13
C LEU A 189 -37.32 17.04 1.17
N ASN A 190 -36.87 16.52 2.32
CA ASN A 190 -37.21 17.07 3.62
C ASN A 190 -36.69 18.51 3.78
N TYR A 191 -35.48 18.80 3.30
CA TYR A 191 -34.91 20.16 3.30
C TYR A 191 -35.70 21.12 2.41
N GLN A 192 -36.25 20.64 1.28
CA GLN A 192 -37.11 21.41 0.39
C GLN A 192 -38.55 21.60 0.91
N GLY A 193 -38.86 21.15 2.13
CA GLY A 193 -40.21 21.19 2.70
C GLY A 193 -41.18 20.18 2.10
N LYS A 194 -40.69 19.24 1.27
CA LYS A 194 -41.47 18.13 0.70
C LYS A 194 -41.33 16.93 1.61
N GLY A 195 -42.07 16.98 2.72
CA GLY A 195 -42.07 15.96 3.75
C GLY A 195 -42.80 14.66 3.37
N PRO A 196 -43.23 13.89 4.38
CA PRO A 196 -43.85 12.56 4.24
C PRO A 196 -45.09 12.51 3.35
N ASP A 197 -45.80 13.62 3.19
CA ASP A 197 -47.04 13.71 2.42
C ASP A 197 -46.79 13.86 0.91
N SER A 198 -45.55 14.11 0.49
CA SER A 198 -45.24 14.24 -0.92
C SER A 198 -45.21 12.86 -1.61
N PRO A 199 -45.79 12.70 -2.80
CA PRO A 199 -45.77 11.42 -3.53
C PRO A 199 -44.35 10.88 -3.76
N GLN A 200 -43.39 11.78 -3.93
CA GLN A 200 -41.96 11.47 -4.13
C GLN A 200 -41.34 10.85 -2.87
N PHE A 201 -41.64 11.39 -1.68
CA PHE A 201 -41.14 10.87 -0.41
C PHE A 201 -41.72 9.48 -0.11
N VAL A 202 -43.02 9.28 -0.37
CA VAL A 202 -43.68 7.98 -0.19
C VAL A 202 -43.08 6.92 -1.12
N ASP A 203 -42.82 7.25 -2.39
CA ASP A 203 -42.21 6.32 -3.34
C ASP A 203 -40.78 5.92 -2.94
N LEU A 204 -39.95 6.89 -2.53
CA LEU A 204 -38.59 6.63 -2.06
C LEU A 204 -38.56 5.80 -0.78
N THR A 205 -39.47 6.06 0.16
CA THR A 205 -39.61 5.26 1.38
C THR A 205 -40.00 3.82 1.07
N ARG A 206 -40.89 3.61 0.10
CA ARG A 206 -41.25 2.26 -0.37
C ARG A 206 -40.03 1.54 -0.97
N ARG A 207 -39.27 2.22 -1.84
CA ARG A 207 -38.04 1.64 -2.43
C ARG A 207 -36.99 1.31 -1.38
N GLN A 208 -36.85 2.15 -0.35
CA GLN A 208 -35.97 1.87 0.78
C GLN A 208 -36.38 0.60 1.53
N LEU A 209 -37.68 0.38 1.76
CA LEU A 209 -38.19 -0.82 2.43
C LEU A 209 -37.90 -2.09 1.63
N VAL A 210 -38.11 -2.06 0.30
CA VAL A 210 -37.80 -3.19 -0.58
C VAL A 210 -36.31 -3.54 -0.51
N LEU A 211 -35.43 -2.54 -0.66
CA LEU A 211 -33.98 -2.74 -0.60
C LEU A 211 -33.48 -3.20 0.78
N ARG A 212 -34.23 -2.90 1.84
CA ARG A 212 -33.93 -3.41 3.19
C ARG A 212 -34.28 -4.89 3.32
N GLY A 213 -35.40 -5.32 2.72
CA GLY A 213 -35.72 -6.75 2.61
C GLY A 213 -34.67 -7.51 1.81
N ASP A 214 -34.26 -6.98 0.65
CA ASP A 214 -33.17 -7.57 -0.16
C ASP A 214 -31.84 -7.69 0.61
N PHE A 215 -31.61 -6.87 1.64
CA PHE A 215 -30.42 -6.95 2.50
C PHE A 215 -30.54 -8.02 3.59
N GLU A 216 -31.74 -8.24 4.12
CA GLU A 216 -32.01 -9.26 5.14
C GLU A 216 -31.97 -10.69 4.56
N ASP A 217 -32.18 -10.83 3.24
CA ASP A 217 -32.13 -12.10 2.50
C ASP A 217 -30.72 -12.47 1.98
N LEU A 218 -29.70 -11.64 2.23
CA LEU A 218 -28.30 -11.87 1.85
C LEU A 218 -27.53 -12.67 2.89
#